data_AF-A0A941RXF2-F1
#
_entry.id   AF-A0A941RXF2-F1
#
_cell.length_a   1.000
_cell.length_b   1.000
_cell.length_c   1.000
_cell.angle_alpha   90.00
_cell.angle_beta   90.00
_cell.angle_gamma   90.00
#
_symmetry.space_group_name_H-M   'P 1'
#
loop_
_entity.id
_entity.type
_entity.pdbx_description
1 polymer ?
#
loop_
_entity_poly.entity_id
_entity_poly.type
_entity_poly.pdbx_seq_one_letter_code
_entity_poly.pdbx_strand_id
1 'polypeptide(L)'
;MYRYWLSAVCWLFLTSAVPAAEPAVADILAKAVQSLGGEAKVAKAMTCRYEAQGKIVLGNFEGAAQITVTMDGLTRRRAEFEGEFAGNRYRGVTVLNGENGWRKFADMGSPLDKELLANEKRLVYMQQSLLTLGPLRNPAFQVTFDGEELVNAKPALALQVQGPDQKDFKIWFDKVSGLPVKLVGRVLEPQGGLVTQETTAGDYQDVNGWKYARKIEIRRDGQPFAIYQVSTFTVLEKVDPQIFAEPE
;
A
#
# COMPACT_ATOMS: atom_id res chain seq x y z
N MET A 1 -64.92 -53.23 -0.46
CA MET A 1 -63.74 -52.88 -1.30
C MET A 1 -62.97 -51.76 -0.59
N TYR A 2 -61.81 -52.08 -0.01
CA TYR A 2 -60.95 -51.15 0.73
C TYR A 2 -60.13 -50.29 -0.25
N ARG A 3 -60.09 -48.96 -0.09
CA ARG A 3 -59.14 -48.06 -0.76
C ARG A 3 -58.26 -47.42 0.30
N TYR A 4 -57.02 -47.88 0.40
CA TYR A 4 -55.99 -47.33 1.28
C TYR A 4 -55.45 -46.01 0.69
N TRP A 5 -55.35 -44.98 1.54
CA TRP A 5 -54.62 -43.74 1.26
C TRP A 5 -53.17 -43.92 1.73
N LEU A 6 -52.19 -43.76 0.83
CA LEU A 6 -50.77 -43.59 1.21
C LEU A 6 -50.51 -42.10 1.41
N SER A 7 -50.20 -41.69 2.64
CA SER A 7 -49.62 -40.38 2.93
C SER A 7 -48.10 -40.53 2.97
N ALA A 8 -47.42 -40.00 1.96
CA ALA A 8 -45.96 -39.84 1.96
C ALA A 8 -45.60 -38.62 2.81
N VAL A 9 -44.94 -38.83 3.95
CA VAL A 9 -44.40 -37.76 4.78
C VAL A 9 -42.97 -37.48 4.31
N CYS A 10 -42.79 -36.39 3.57
CA CYS A 10 -41.49 -35.92 3.13
C CYS A 10 -40.90 -35.03 4.24
N TRP A 11 -39.88 -35.52 4.96
CA TRP A 11 -39.13 -34.72 5.94
C TRP A 11 -38.12 -33.84 5.19
N LEU A 12 -38.46 -32.57 5.00
CA LEU A 12 -37.49 -31.55 4.60
C LEU A 12 -36.59 -31.21 5.79
N PHE A 13 -35.34 -31.67 5.75
CA PHE A 13 -34.28 -31.11 6.57
C PHE A 13 -33.89 -29.74 5.99
N LEU A 14 -34.41 -28.67 6.60
CA LEU A 14 -33.88 -27.32 6.44
C LEU A 14 -32.52 -27.26 7.17
N THR A 15 -31.43 -27.42 6.43
CA THR A 15 -30.10 -27.02 6.91
C THR A 15 -30.02 -25.50 6.85
N SER A 16 -30.23 -24.86 8.00
CA SER A 16 -29.88 -23.45 8.19
C SER A 16 -28.36 -23.32 8.03
N ALA A 17 -27.92 -22.82 6.87
CA ALA A 17 -26.56 -22.35 6.69
C ALA A 17 -26.35 -21.20 7.69
N VAL A 18 -25.62 -21.45 8.76
CA VAL A 18 -25.17 -20.40 9.68
C VAL A 18 -24.28 -19.48 8.83
N PRO A 19 -24.60 -18.18 8.70
CA PRO A 19 -23.70 -17.26 8.02
C PRO A 19 -22.35 -17.33 8.74
N ALA A 20 -21.29 -17.57 7.98
CA ALA A 20 -19.94 -17.51 8.53
C ALA A 20 -19.76 -16.14 9.18
N ALA A 21 -19.35 -16.13 10.45
CA ALA A 21 -19.13 -14.88 11.17
C ALA A 21 -18.12 -14.01 10.40
N GLU A 22 -18.41 -12.72 10.27
CA GLU A 22 -17.48 -11.77 9.66
C GLU A 22 -16.14 -11.82 10.40
N PRO A 23 -15.00 -11.90 9.68
CA PRO A 23 -13.71 -11.96 10.32
C PRO A 23 -13.44 -10.64 11.07
N ALA A 24 -12.98 -10.74 12.31
CA ALA A 24 -12.60 -9.54 13.06
C ALA A 24 -11.38 -8.87 12.39
N VAL A 25 -11.41 -7.54 12.27
CA VAL A 25 -10.28 -6.75 11.76
C VAL A 25 -8.98 -7.09 12.50
N ALA A 26 -9.07 -7.30 13.82
CA ALA A 26 -7.94 -7.70 14.65
C ALA A 26 -7.29 -9.01 14.19
N ASP A 27 -8.09 -10.00 13.78
CA ASP A 27 -7.58 -11.31 13.33
C ASP A 27 -6.89 -11.19 11.97
N ILE A 28 -7.44 -10.38 11.08
CA ILE A 28 -6.84 -10.08 9.76
C ILE A 28 -5.47 -9.43 9.95
N LEU A 29 -5.41 -8.39 10.79
CA LEU A 29 -4.17 -7.66 11.07
C LEU A 29 -3.16 -8.53 11.82
N ALA A 30 -3.59 -9.34 12.79
CA ALA A 30 -2.71 -10.25 13.52
C ALA A 30 -2.06 -11.28 12.59
N LYS A 31 -2.85 -11.85 11.67
CA LYS A 31 -2.33 -12.76 10.63
C LYS A 31 -1.33 -12.05 9.72
N ALA A 32 -1.66 -10.84 9.26
CA ALA A 32 -0.77 -10.06 8.41
C ALA A 32 0.57 -9.71 9.10
N VAL A 33 0.52 -9.33 10.37
CA VAL A 33 1.72 -9.09 11.21
C VAL A 33 2.58 -10.35 11.29
N GLN A 34 1.97 -11.51 11.58
CA GLN A 34 2.68 -12.77 11.64
C GLN A 34 3.37 -13.09 10.30
N SER A 35 2.65 -12.90 9.19
CA SER A 35 3.14 -13.22 7.85
C SER A 35 4.25 -12.29 7.35
N LEU A 36 4.25 -11.02 7.74
CA LEU A 36 5.33 -10.08 7.39
C LEU A 36 6.62 -10.34 8.17
N GLY A 37 6.57 -11.00 9.33
CA GLY A 37 7.77 -11.28 10.13
C GLY A 37 7.61 -11.09 11.63
N GLY A 38 6.37 -10.91 12.10
CA GLY A 38 6.01 -10.82 13.51
C GLY A 38 6.09 -9.41 14.09
N GLU A 39 5.52 -9.31 15.29
CA GLU A 39 5.28 -8.05 16.00
C GLU A 39 6.54 -7.18 16.16
N ALA A 40 7.66 -7.80 16.57
CA ALA A 40 8.90 -7.08 16.84
C ALA A 40 9.48 -6.37 15.59
N LYS A 41 9.29 -6.94 14.40
CA LYS A 41 9.79 -6.34 13.15
C LYS A 41 8.84 -5.30 12.62
N VAL A 42 7.54 -5.61 12.60
CA VAL A 42 6.49 -4.66 12.21
C VAL A 42 6.59 -3.37 13.02
N ALA A 43 6.76 -3.47 14.35
CA ALA A 43 6.85 -2.32 15.24
C ALA A 43 8.03 -1.38 14.94
N LYS A 44 9.08 -1.87 14.27
CA LYS A 44 10.28 -1.09 13.91
C LYS A 44 10.32 -0.69 12.43
N ALA A 45 9.50 -1.31 11.58
CA ALA A 45 9.63 -1.22 10.12
C ALA A 45 9.23 0.15 9.53
N MET A 46 8.57 1.02 10.31
CA MET A 46 8.18 2.36 9.83
C MET A 46 9.38 3.28 9.56
N THR A 47 10.53 2.96 10.13
CA THR A 47 11.80 3.60 9.78
C THR A 47 12.58 2.64 8.88
N CYS A 48 12.64 2.93 7.60
CA CYS A 48 13.18 2.01 6.60
C CYS A 48 13.80 2.71 5.41
N ARG A 49 14.63 1.98 4.68
CA ARG A 49 15.14 2.35 3.37
C ARG A 49 14.97 1.18 2.41
N TYR A 50 14.52 1.48 1.20
CA TYR A 50 14.45 0.49 0.14
C TYR A 50 14.88 1.11 -1.18
N GLU A 51 15.42 0.25 -2.03
CA GLU A 51 15.82 0.57 -3.39
C GLU A 51 15.03 -0.29 -4.35
N ALA A 52 14.67 0.27 -5.48
CA ALA A 52 13.92 -0.42 -6.52
C ALA A 52 14.33 0.06 -7.90
N GLN A 53 14.15 -0.80 -8.89
CA GLN A 53 14.35 -0.47 -10.29
C GLN A 53 13.11 -0.86 -11.07
N GLY A 54 12.79 -0.15 -12.14
CA GLY A 54 11.61 -0.48 -12.90
C GLY A 54 11.30 0.51 -14.00
N LYS A 55 10.03 0.53 -14.39
CA LYS A 55 9.53 1.38 -15.48
C LYS A 55 8.51 2.36 -14.92
N ILE A 56 8.66 3.63 -15.28
CA ILE A 56 7.68 4.68 -14.99
C ILE A 56 7.05 5.11 -16.31
N VAL A 57 5.74 5.37 -16.28
CA VAL A 57 4.95 5.90 -17.39
C VAL A 57 4.40 7.26 -16.96
N LEU A 58 4.82 8.33 -17.65
CA LEU A 58 4.41 9.71 -17.44
C LEU A 58 3.81 10.25 -18.75
N GLY A 59 2.49 10.18 -18.88
CA GLY A 59 1.80 10.53 -20.12
C GLY A 59 2.27 9.65 -21.28
N ASN A 60 2.82 10.27 -22.33
CA ASN A 60 3.38 9.54 -23.49
C ASN A 60 4.84 9.10 -23.30
N PHE A 61 5.45 9.42 -22.17
CA PHE A 61 6.83 9.07 -21.88
C PHE A 61 6.87 7.82 -21.00
N GLU A 62 7.69 6.87 -21.41
CA GLU A 62 8.05 5.73 -20.56
C GLU A 62 9.56 5.60 -20.50
N GLY A 63 10.06 5.15 -19.35
CA GLY A 63 11.48 5.10 -19.10
C GLY A 63 11.83 4.15 -17.97
N ALA A 64 13.05 3.62 -18.03
CA ALA A 64 13.63 2.91 -16.90
C ALA A 64 13.94 3.93 -15.80
N ALA A 65 13.68 3.55 -14.55
CA ALA A 65 13.98 4.36 -13.38
C ALA A 65 14.53 3.50 -12.25
N GLN A 66 15.48 4.06 -11.52
CA GLN A 66 15.92 3.60 -10.21
C GLN A 66 15.32 4.52 -9.17
N ILE A 67 14.87 3.95 -8.05
CA ILE A 67 14.25 4.67 -6.95
C ILE A 67 14.94 4.27 -5.67
N THR A 68 15.25 5.28 -4.87
CA THR A 68 15.65 5.13 -3.48
C THR A 68 14.63 5.84 -2.61
N VAL A 69 14.09 5.16 -1.61
CA VAL A 69 13.22 5.80 -0.62
C VAL A 69 13.75 5.53 0.77
N THR A 70 13.83 6.59 1.57
CA THR A 70 14.09 6.53 3.00
C THR A 70 12.89 7.13 3.73
N MET A 71 12.38 6.43 4.74
CA MET A 71 11.24 6.83 5.56
C MET A 71 11.65 6.80 7.03
N ASP A 72 11.15 7.76 7.79
CA ASP A 72 11.30 7.78 9.24
C ASP A 72 9.94 8.12 9.87
N GLY A 73 9.20 7.07 10.19
CA GLY A 73 7.81 7.16 10.62
C GLY A 73 6.87 7.62 9.51
N LEU A 74 5.82 8.37 9.90
CA LEU A 74 4.79 8.89 8.99
C LEU A 74 5.02 10.36 8.58
N THR A 75 6.03 11.01 9.14
CA THR A 75 6.23 12.45 8.97
C THR A 75 7.48 12.81 8.17
N ARG A 76 8.39 11.86 7.95
CA ARG A 76 9.63 12.11 7.19
C ARG A 76 9.81 11.08 6.10
N ARG A 77 10.02 11.57 4.88
CA ARG A 77 10.29 10.75 3.70
C ARG A 77 11.22 11.50 2.76
N ARG A 78 12.19 10.80 2.20
CA ARG A 78 12.94 11.23 1.02
C ARG A 78 12.77 10.15 -0.04
N ALA A 79 12.27 10.53 -1.20
CA ALA A 79 12.26 9.66 -2.36
C ALA A 79 12.99 10.30 -3.51
N GLU A 80 13.99 9.59 -4.00
CA GLU A 80 14.80 9.97 -5.13
C GLU A 80 14.49 9.00 -6.27
N PHE A 81 14.40 9.53 -7.47
CA PHE A 81 14.43 8.72 -8.66
C PHE A 81 15.47 9.25 -9.63
N GLU A 82 16.10 8.33 -10.36
CA GLU A 82 16.92 8.60 -11.52
C GLU A 82 16.35 7.76 -12.67
N GLY A 83 16.09 8.37 -13.82
CA GLY A 83 15.53 7.66 -14.95
C GLY A 83 15.95 8.24 -16.29
N GLU A 84 15.76 7.44 -17.34
CA GLU A 84 16.03 7.84 -18.71
C GLU A 84 14.71 7.89 -19.49
N PHE A 85 14.38 9.08 -20.02
CA PHE A 85 13.16 9.31 -20.80
C PHE A 85 13.54 10.00 -22.10
N ALA A 86 13.11 9.43 -23.24
CA ALA A 86 13.42 9.97 -24.58
C ALA A 86 14.92 10.26 -24.80
N GLY A 87 15.81 9.41 -24.26
CA GLY A 87 17.27 9.54 -24.39
C GLY A 87 17.93 10.56 -23.46
N ASN A 88 17.16 11.24 -22.60
CA ASN A 88 17.69 12.17 -21.60
C ASN A 88 17.62 11.54 -20.20
N ARG A 89 18.66 11.77 -19.39
CA ARG A 89 18.64 11.38 -17.97
C ARG A 89 18.00 12.48 -17.14
N TYR A 90 17.10 12.06 -16.25
CA TYR A 90 16.41 12.94 -15.31
C TYR A 90 16.60 12.40 -13.90
N ARG A 91 16.87 13.32 -12.97
CA ARG A 91 16.82 13.04 -11.54
C ARG A 91 15.68 13.84 -10.94
N GLY A 92 14.97 13.26 -9.99
CA GLY A 92 14.08 14.02 -9.14
C GLY A 92 14.11 13.52 -7.71
N VAL A 93 13.75 14.43 -6.82
CA VAL A 93 13.70 14.18 -5.39
C VAL A 93 12.43 14.84 -4.83
N THR A 94 11.71 14.09 -4.01
CA THR A 94 10.63 14.62 -3.18
C THR A 94 10.98 14.36 -1.72
N VAL A 95 10.91 15.41 -0.92
CA VAL A 95 11.17 15.36 0.53
C VAL A 95 9.92 15.79 1.26
N LEU A 96 9.53 15.02 2.28
CA LEU A 96 8.59 15.39 3.32
C LEU A 96 9.37 15.46 4.63
N ASN A 97 9.21 16.56 5.36
CA ASN A 97 9.79 16.77 6.68
C ASN A 97 8.80 17.48 7.60
N GLY A 98 7.89 16.70 8.20
CA GLY A 98 6.83 17.19 9.06
C GLY A 98 5.85 18.07 8.29
N GLU A 99 5.84 19.36 8.60
CA GLU A 99 5.00 20.37 7.98
C GLU A 99 5.62 21.03 6.74
N ASN A 100 6.82 20.59 6.35
CA ASN A 100 7.50 21.08 5.15
C ASN A 100 7.64 19.97 4.12
N GLY A 101 7.68 20.35 2.86
CA GLY A 101 8.02 19.43 1.78
C GLY A 101 8.55 20.17 0.57
N TRP A 102 9.36 19.48 -0.21
CA TRP A 102 10.01 20.02 -1.40
C TRP A 102 9.99 18.99 -2.52
N ARG A 103 9.94 19.48 -3.75
CA ARG A 103 10.15 18.66 -4.93
C ARG A 103 11.13 19.36 -5.85
N LYS A 104 12.11 18.60 -6.32
CA LYS A 104 13.05 19.01 -7.36
C LYS A 104 13.03 18.00 -8.49
N PHE A 105 12.97 18.48 -9.72
CA PHE A 105 13.03 17.68 -10.94
C PHE A 105 14.02 18.36 -11.89
N ALA A 106 15.09 17.64 -12.26
CA ALA A 106 16.28 18.24 -12.84
C ALA A 106 16.74 19.44 -11.98
N ASP A 107 16.93 20.61 -12.59
CA ASP A 107 17.35 21.83 -11.87
C ASP A 107 16.18 22.66 -11.32
N MET A 108 14.93 22.24 -11.58
CA MET A 108 13.72 22.95 -11.15
C MET A 108 13.26 22.43 -9.78
N GLY A 109 13.42 23.26 -8.74
CA GLY A 109 13.01 22.94 -7.37
C GLY A 109 12.00 23.94 -6.81
N SER A 110 11.05 23.46 -6.02
CA SER A 110 10.16 24.31 -5.22
C SER A 110 9.68 23.62 -3.95
N PRO A 111 9.33 24.38 -2.91
CA PRO A 111 8.48 23.89 -1.84
C PRO A 111 7.16 23.33 -2.39
N LEU A 112 6.59 22.33 -1.72
CA LEU A 112 5.24 21.87 -1.98
C LEU A 112 4.25 22.88 -1.40
N ASP A 113 3.24 23.23 -2.19
CA ASP A 113 2.09 23.97 -1.65
C ASP A 113 1.29 23.10 -0.66
N LYS A 114 0.28 23.72 -0.02
CA LYS A 114 -0.54 23.07 0.99
C LYS A 114 -1.23 21.79 0.48
N GLU A 115 -1.70 21.78 -0.75
CA GLU A 115 -2.45 20.66 -1.31
C GLU A 115 -1.53 19.49 -1.65
N LEU A 116 -0.40 19.79 -2.30
CA LEU A 116 0.63 18.82 -2.63
C LEU A 116 1.30 18.25 -1.38
N LEU A 117 1.53 19.06 -0.35
CA LEU A 117 2.05 18.61 0.93
C LEU A 117 1.08 17.66 1.63
N ALA A 118 -0.22 17.99 1.67
CA ALA A 118 -1.24 17.11 2.23
C ALA A 118 -1.33 15.77 1.47
N ASN A 119 -1.24 15.83 0.15
CA ASN A 119 -1.19 14.63 -0.68
C ASN A 119 0.08 13.80 -0.44
N GLU A 120 1.22 14.44 -0.25
CA GLU A 120 2.49 13.76 0.05
C GLU A 120 2.42 13.02 1.39
N LYS A 121 1.88 13.65 2.45
CA LYS A 121 1.60 13.00 3.74
C LYS A 121 0.67 11.79 3.57
N ARG A 122 -0.34 11.90 2.70
CA ARG A 122 -1.26 10.81 2.37
C ARG A 122 -0.55 9.64 1.69
N LEU A 123 0.27 9.92 0.69
CA LEU A 123 1.08 8.89 0.02
C LEU A 123 1.98 8.15 1.01
N VAL A 124 2.59 8.85 1.96
CA VAL A 124 3.45 8.26 3.00
C VAL A 124 2.70 7.22 3.84
N TYR A 125 1.55 7.57 4.40
CA TYR A 125 0.83 6.60 5.24
C TYR A 125 0.18 5.50 4.40
N MET A 126 -0.27 5.76 3.16
CA MET A 126 -0.79 4.69 2.28
C MET A 126 0.31 3.67 1.98
N GLN A 127 1.50 4.17 1.64
CA GLN A 127 2.67 3.35 1.40
C GLN A 127 3.09 2.56 2.65
N GLN A 128 3.13 3.20 3.83
CA GLN A 128 3.45 2.54 5.09
C GLN A 128 2.39 1.50 5.48
N SER A 129 1.12 1.73 5.16
CA SER A 129 0.04 0.74 5.38
C SER A 129 0.29 -0.54 4.61
N LEU A 130 0.77 -0.42 3.36
CA LEU A 130 1.09 -1.57 2.52
C LEU A 130 2.40 -2.27 2.94
N LEU A 131 3.43 -1.50 3.27
CA LEU A 131 4.78 -2.06 3.53
C LEU A 131 4.94 -2.60 4.96
N THR A 132 4.35 -1.93 5.95
CA THR A 132 4.67 -2.18 7.37
C THR A 132 3.46 -2.42 8.25
N LEU A 133 2.24 -2.15 7.76
CA LEU A 133 1.00 -2.14 8.53
C LEU A 133 0.95 -1.10 9.67
N GLY A 134 2.01 -0.31 9.87
CA GLY A 134 2.11 0.64 10.99
C GLY A 134 0.89 1.56 11.14
N PRO A 135 0.43 2.24 10.07
CA PRO A 135 -0.77 3.06 10.10
C PRO A 135 -2.04 2.31 10.54
N LEU A 136 -2.24 1.07 10.10
CA LEU A 136 -3.45 0.29 10.40
C LEU A 136 -3.59 -0.08 11.88
N ARG A 137 -2.52 0.12 12.65
CA ARG A 137 -2.44 -0.15 14.08
C ARG A 137 -2.38 1.13 14.92
N ASN A 138 -2.40 2.29 14.25
CA ASN A 138 -2.36 3.58 14.90
C ASN A 138 -3.81 4.08 15.13
N PRO A 139 -4.16 4.54 16.35
CA PRO A 139 -5.52 5.00 16.67
C PRO A 139 -5.99 6.21 15.85
N ALA A 140 -5.10 6.90 15.15
CA ALA A 140 -5.46 7.95 14.19
C ALA A 140 -6.12 7.41 12.91
N PHE A 141 -6.14 6.09 12.71
CA PHE A 141 -6.73 5.41 11.57
C PHE A 141 -7.92 4.59 12.03
N GLN A 142 -9.06 4.75 11.36
CA GLN A 142 -10.22 3.90 11.57
C GLN A 142 -10.19 2.79 10.54
N VAL A 143 -10.29 1.54 10.98
CA VAL A 143 -10.18 0.36 10.12
C VAL A 143 -11.41 -0.51 10.32
N THR A 144 -12.13 -0.80 9.25
CA THR A 144 -13.31 -1.66 9.25
C THR A 144 -13.16 -2.77 8.21
N PHE A 145 -13.78 -3.92 8.47
CA PHE A 145 -13.89 -4.97 7.47
C PHE A 145 -14.81 -4.51 6.33
N ASP A 146 -14.41 -4.79 5.10
CA ASP A 146 -15.14 -4.35 3.90
C ASP A 146 -15.30 -5.49 2.87
N GLY A 147 -15.43 -6.72 3.39
CA GLY A 147 -15.78 -7.90 2.61
C GLY A 147 -14.59 -8.70 2.06
N GLU A 148 -14.94 -9.71 1.26
CA GLU A 148 -14.01 -10.58 0.55
C GLU A 148 -14.14 -10.35 -0.96
N GLU A 149 -13.01 -10.18 -1.63
CA GLU A 149 -12.94 -9.92 -3.06
C GLU A 149 -11.82 -10.74 -3.71
N LEU A 150 -11.86 -10.90 -5.02
CA LEU A 150 -10.76 -11.51 -5.77
C LEU A 150 -9.72 -10.45 -6.15
N VAL A 151 -8.47 -10.67 -5.75
CA VAL A 151 -7.29 -9.92 -6.22
C VAL A 151 -6.42 -10.87 -7.02
N ASN A 152 -6.21 -10.59 -8.31
CA ASN A 152 -5.48 -11.48 -9.22
C ASN A 152 -5.97 -12.94 -9.18
N ALA A 153 -7.31 -13.10 -9.20
CA ALA A 153 -8.01 -14.39 -9.09
C ALA A 153 -7.78 -15.17 -7.77
N LYS A 154 -7.25 -14.52 -6.73
CA LYS A 154 -7.09 -15.10 -5.38
C LYS A 154 -8.02 -14.41 -4.38
N PRO A 155 -8.65 -15.15 -3.45
CA PRO A 155 -9.48 -14.56 -2.42
C PRO A 155 -8.65 -13.69 -1.47
N ALA A 156 -9.11 -12.47 -1.25
CA ALA A 156 -8.50 -11.50 -0.37
C ALA A 156 -9.54 -10.84 0.53
N LEU A 157 -9.19 -10.64 1.80
CA LEU A 157 -10.01 -9.92 2.76
C LEU A 157 -9.70 -8.43 2.65
N ALA A 158 -10.71 -7.61 2.47
CA ALA A 158 -10.54 -6.18 2.31
C ALA A 158 -10.85 -5.43 3.60
N LEU A 159 -10.04 -4.42 3.90
CA LEU A 159 -10.26 -3.48 4.97
C LEU A 159 -10.44 -2.08 4.37
N GLN A 160 -11.50 -1.40 4.79
CA GLN A 160 -11.71 0.02 4.55
C GLN A 160 -10.96 0.80 5.64
N VAL A 161 -10.21 1.83 5.24
CA VAL A 161 -9.36 2.61 6.13
C VAL A 161 -9.62 4.10 5.93
N GLN A 162 -9.99 4.79 7.01
CA GLN A 162 -10.05 6.25 7.05
C GLN A 162 -8.78 6.80 7.69
N GLY A 163 -8.02 7.59 6.94
CA GLY A 163 -6.80 8.24 7.42
C GLY A 163 -7.05 9.51 8.25
N PRO A 164 -6.01 10.08 8.87
CA PRO A 164 -6.11 11.31 9.67
C PRO A 164 -6.49 12.56 8.86
N ASP A 165 -6.39 12.49 7.52
CA ASP A 165 -6.85 13.50 6.59
C ASP A 165 -8.35 13.36 6.23
N GLN A 166 -9.07 12.49 6.93
CA GLN A 166 -10.49 12.20 6.75
C GLN A 166 -10.85 11.69 5.35
N LYS A 167 -9.89 11.10 4.63
CA LYS A 167 -10.20 10.42 3.37
C LYS A 167 -9.81 8.96 3.40
N ASP A 168 -10.59 8.23 2.63
CA ASP A 168 -10.67 6.79 2.64
C ASP A 168 -9.70 6.15 1.65
N PHE A 169 -9.16 5.00 2.02
CA PHE A 169 -8.49 4.07 1.12
C PHE A 169 -8.82 2.64 1.53
N LYS A 170 -8.69 1.69 0.61
CA LYS A 170 -8.96 0.27 0.84
C LYS A 170 -7.69 -0.53 0.69
N ILE A 171 -7.48 -1.53 1.53
CA ILE A 171 -6.33 -2.44 1.49
C ILE A 171 -6.82 -3.89 1.57
N TRP A 172 -6.21 -4.77 0.77
CA TRP A 172 -6.59 -6.18 0.68
C TRP A 172 -5.46 -7.08 1.14
N PHE A 173 -5.82 -8.13 1.86
CA PHE A 173 -4.91 -9.15 2.40
C PHE A 173 -5.26 -10.50 1.79
N ASP A 174 -4.28 -11.18 1.20
CA ASP A 174 -4.47 -12.53 0.66
C ASP A 174 -4.95 -13.46 1.77
N LYS A 175 -6.07 -14.16 1.55
CA LYS A 175 -6.75 -14.91 2.61
C LYS A 175 -5.91 -16.08 3.12
N VAL A 176 -5.06 -16.66 2.26
CA VAL A 176 -4.23 -17.82 2.60
C VAL A 176 -2.98 -17.38 3.36
N SER A 177 -2.17 -16.53 2.76
CA SER A 177 -0.89 -16.07 3.30
C SER A 177 -1.02 -14.96 4.33
N GLY A 178 -2.09 -14.17 4.32
CA GLY A 178 -2.27 -12.98 5.16
C GLY A 178 -1.47 -11.76 4.71
N LEU A 179 -0.69 -11.84 3.63
CA LEU A 179 0.13 -10.73 3.15
C LEU A 179 -0.74 -9.66 2.48
N PRO A 180 -0.40 -8.36 2.61
CA PRO A 180 -1.13 -7.32 1.90
C PRO A 180 -0.81 -7.39 0.40
N VAL A 181 -1.82 -7.36 -0.46
CA VAL A 181 -1.65 -7.63 -1.90
C VAL A 181 -2.12 -6.49 -2.80
N LYS A 182 -2.96 -5.61 -2.27
CA LYS A 182 -3.50 -4.47 -3.03
C LYS A 182 -3.85 -3.35 -2.08
N LEU A 183 -3.70 -2.12 -2.56
CA LEU A 183 -4.17 -0.90 -1.91
C LEU A 183 -4.76 0.02 -2.97
N VAL A 184 -5.90 0.65 -2.69
CA VAL A 184 -6.58 1.58 -3.60
C VAL A 184 -6.96 2.84 -2.83
N GLY A 185 -6.63 4.00 -3.37
CA GLY A 185 -7.06 5.28 -2.80
C GLY A 185 -6.92 6.43 -3.79
N ARG A 186 -7.59 7.54 -3.49
CA ARG A 186 -7.49 8.78 -4.29
C ARG A 186 -6.21 9.53 -3.94
N VAL A 187 -5.50 9.99 -4.95
CA VAL A 187 -4.27 10.80 -4.82
C VAL A 187 -4.32 11.98 -5.79
N LEU A 188 -3.67 13.08 -5.43
CA LEU A 188 -3.49 14.25 -6.28
C LEU A 188 -2.23 14.06 -7.14
N GLU A 189 -2.34 14.34 -8.43
CA GLU A 189 -1.17 14.34 -9.32
C GLU A 189 -0.38 15.64 -9.23
N PRO A 190 0.93 15.63 -9.53
CA PRO A 190 1.76 16.84 -9.50
C PRO A 190 1.24 17.97 -10.39
N GLN A 191 0.62 17.64 -11.54
CA GLN A 191 0.03 18.61 -12.46
C GLN A 191 -1.39 19.07 -12.06
N GLY A 192 -1.88 18.60 -10.91
CA GLY A 192 -3.27 18.74 -10.49
C GLY A 192 -4.15 17.58 -10.97
N GLY A 193 -5.33 17.47 -10.37
CA GLY A 193 -6.29 16.40 -10.67
C GLY A 193 -6.21 15.22 -9.70
N LEU A 194 -7.38 14.79 -9.23
CA LEU A 194 -7.51 13.64 -8.36
C LEU A 194 -7.71 12.38 -9.21
N VAL A 195 -6.85 11.40 -9.01
CA VAL A 195 -6.88 10.10 -9.70
C VAL A 195 -7.03 8.97 -8.69
N THR A 196 -7.61 7.86 -9.13
CA THR A 196 -7.67 6.63 -8.34
C THR A 196 -6.37 5.87 -8.54
N GLN A 197 -5.55 5.78 -7.51
CA GLN A 197 -4.33 4.99 -7.52
C GLN A 197 -4.62 3.59 -6.99
N GLU A 198 -4.29 2.58 -7.79
CA GLU A 198 -4.20 1.19 -7.37
C GLU A 198 -2.72 0.82 -7.24
N THR A 199 -2.34 0.21 -6.12
CA THR A 199 -1.01 -0.34 -5.89
C THR A 199 -1.15 -1.82 -5.58
N THR A 200 -0.55 -2.69 -6.38
CA THR A 200 -0.50 -4.14 -6.11
C THR A 200 0.89 -4.54 -5.64
N ALA A 201 0.94 -5.46 -4.69
CA ALA A 201 2.16 -5.98 -4.08
C ALA A 201 2.24 -7.49 -4.30
N GLY A 202 3.37 -7.95 -4.80
CA GLY A 202 3.60 -9.35 -5.15
C GLY A 202 5.05 -9.77 -5.02
N ASP A 203 5.31 -11.02 -5.40
CA ASP A 203 6.63 -11.65 -5.36
C ASP A 203 7.32 -11.49 -4.00
N TYR A 204 6.57 -11.76 -2.93
CA TYR A 204 7.07 -11.63 -1.56
C TYR A 204 8.30 -12.51 -1.32
N GLN A 205 9.36 -11.91 -0.79
CA GLN A 205 10.58 -12.60 -0.40
C GLN A 205 10.84 -12.45 1.08
N ASP A 206 11.34 -13.52 1.67
CA ASP A 206 11.80 -13.54 3.05
C ASP A 206 13.27 -13.16 3.11
N VAL A 207 13.60 -12.10 3.84
CA VAL A 207 14.97 -11.72 4.15
C VAL A 207 15.07 -11.52 5.65
N ASN A 208 15.93 -12.33 6.29
CA ASN A 208 16.12 -12.33 7.74
C ASN A 208 14.80 -12.43 8.52
N GLY A 209 13.82 -13.21 8.02
CA GLY A 209 12.50 -13.41 8.61
C GLY A 209 11.56 -12.22 8.46
N TRP A 210 11.83 -11.28 7.55
CA TRP A 210 10.92 -10.22 7.14
C TRP A 210 10.48 -10.47 5.69
N LYS A 211 9.17 -10.58 5.45
CA LYS A 211 8.63 -10.70 4.10
C LYS A 211 8.32 -9.31 3.56
N TYR A 212 8.98 -8.93 2.48
CA TYR A 212 8.65 -7.71 1.73
C TYR A 212 8.28 -8.06 0.28
N ALA A 213 7.42 -7.26 -0.32
CA ALA A 213 7.04 -7.40 -1.71
C ALA A 213 8.23 -7.02 -2.60
N ARG A 214 8.69 -7.93 -3.46
CA ARG A 214 9.67 -7.56 -4.50
C ARG A 214 9.05 -6.85 -5.67
N LYS A 215 7.77 -7.09 -5.95
CA LYS A 215 7.10 -6.47 -7.09
C LYS A 215 6.02 -5.52 -6.61
N ILE A 216 6.09 -4.27 -7.07
CA ILE A 216 5.06 -3.25 -6.85
C ILE A 216 4.59 -2.76 -8.23
N GLU A 217 3.30 -2.87 -8.52
CA GLU A 217 2.70 -2.21 -9.69
C GLU A 217 1.77 -1.10 -9.23
N ILE A 218 1.83 0.03 -9.90
CA ILE A 218 0.98 1.18 -9.66
C ILE A 218 0.21 1.48 -10.93
N ARG A 219 -1.12 1.58 -10.81
CA ARG A 219 -2.02 2.07 -11.86
C ARG A 219 -2.72 3.33 -11.36
N ARG A 220 -3.01 4.25 -12.27
CA ARG A 220 -3.81 5.46 -12.02
C ARG A 220 -4.95 5.49 -13.03
N ASP A 221 -6.19 5.53 -12.51
CA ASP A 221 -7.42 5.44 -13.31
C ASP A 221 -7.38 4.27 -14.33
N GLY A 222 -6.88 3.12 -13.86
CA GLY A 222 -6.73 1.90 -14.64
C GLY A 222 -5.52 1.86 -15.59
N GLN A 223 -4.86 2.99 -15.83
CA GLN A 223 -3.68 3.07 -16.70
C GLN A 223 -2.39 2.72 -15.95
N PRO A 224 -1.43 2.01 -16.56
CA PRO A 224 -0.12 1.78 -15.97
C PRO A 224 0.58 3.10 -15.63
N PHE A 225 1.05 3.23 -14.39
CA PHE A 225 1.82 4.37 -13.92
C PHE A 225 3.26 3.99 -13.60
N ALA A 226 3.45 2.89 -12.87
CA ALA A 226 4.78 2.37 -12.58
C ALA A 226 4.78 0.87 -12.30
N ILE A 227 5.91 0.22 -12.55
CA ILE A 227 6.21 -1.13 -12.08
C ILE A 227 7.62 -1.13 -11.53
N TYR A 228 7.79 -1.60 -10.30
CA TYR A 228 9.06 -1.63 -9.59
C TYR A 228 9.41 -3.05 -9.14
N GLN A 229 10.68 -3.38 -9.25
CA GLN A 229 11.34 -4.50 -8.62
C GLN A 229 12.20 -3.98 -7.46
N VAL A 230 11.76 -4.23 -6.23
CA VAL A 230 12.46 -3.85 -5.00
C VAL A 230 13.68 -4.76 -4.85
N SER A 231 14.87 -4.16 -4.90
CA SER A 231 16.16 -4.85 -4.79
C SER A 231 16.60 -5.01 -3.34
N THR A 232 16.36 -3.99 -2.51
CA THR A 232 16.74 -3.97 -1.10
C THR A 232 15.61 -3.45 -0.23
N PHE A 233 15.47 -3.98 0.98
CA PHE A 233 14.61 -3.42 2.01
C PHE A 233 15.32 -3.56 3.35
N THR A 234 15.56 -2.42 4.01
CA THR A 234 16.31 -2.35 5.27
C THR A 234 15.49 -1.60 6.30
N VAL A 235 15.24 -2.22 7.44
CA VAL A 235 14.71 -1.53 8.63
C VAL A 235 15.86 -0.81 9.32
N LEU A 236 15.68 0.47 9.64
CA LEU A 236 16.70 1.32 10.23
C LEU A 236 16.33 1.65 11.67
N GLU A 237 17.30 1.59 12.58
CA GLU A 237 17.08 2.01 13.97
C GLU A 237 16.98 3.54 14.10
N LYS A 238 17.71 4.25 13.24
CA LYS A 238 17.76 5.71 13.20
C LYS A 238 18.13 6.18 11.80
N VAL A 239 17.65 7.36 11.43
CA VAL A 239 18.02 8.07 10.20
C VAL A 239 18.59 9.42 10.59
N ASP A 240 19.67 9.85 9.92
CA ASP A 240 20.18 11.21 10.05
C ASP A 240 19.09 12.20 9.59
N PRO A 241 18.62 13.12 10.46
CA PRO A 241 17.61 14.11 10.09
C PRO A 241 17.99 14.95 8.86
N GLN A 242 19.29 15.14 8.58
CA GLN A 242 19.77 15.92 7.42
C GLN A 242 19.39 15.28 6.08
N ILE A 243 19.11 13.98 6.04
CA ILE A 243 18.59 13.32 4.83
C ILE A 243 17.28 13.98 4.37
N PHE A 244 16.48 14.50 5.31
CA PHE A 244 15.19 15.14 5.04
C PHE A 244 15.26 16.67 4.97
N ALA A 245 16.47 17.23 4.81
CA ALA A 245 16.62 18.65 4.50
C ALA A 245 16.11 18.95 3.07
N GLU A 246 15.88 20.24 2.81
CA GLU A 246 15.60 20.73 1.45
C GLU A 246 16.69 20.24 0.49
N PRO A 247 16.31 19.66 -0.66
CA PRO A 247 17.30 19.17 -1.63
C PRO A 247 18.02 20.34 -2.32
N GLU A 248 19.35 20.28 -2.36
CA GLU A 248 20.19 21.20 -3.15
C GLU A 248 19.92 21.10 -4.66
#